data_AF-A0A1I1YCE5-F1
#
_entry.id   AF-A0A1I1YCE5-F1
#
_cell.length_a   1.000
_cell.length_b   1.000
_cell.length_c   1.000
_cell.angle_alpha   90.00
_cell.angle_beta   90.00
_cell.angle_gamma   90.00
#
_symmetry.space_group_name_H-M   'P 1'
#
loop_
_entity.id
_entity.type
_entity.pdbx_description
1 polymer ?
#
loop_
_entity_poly.entity_id
_entity_poly.type
_entity_poly.pdbx_seq_one_letter_code
_entity_poly.pdbx_strand_id
1 'polypeptide(L)'
;MANLDEIQERIKSMADVVNAFKSEAVQLRVIEALLGQLDGVPALDLASVEAGAGGAQGRRTGRRKGGGKRRSKAAQEESSHAPAASKAAKTAKKARSSGSPGGFAMVSQLLDDGFFRKAQTIGSITNHCSTSKGHHYKANEISPGLLRLIRNGTLKRAKNKDGQYEYTQA
;
A
#
# COMPACT_ATOMS: atom_id res chain seq x y z
N MET A 1 -45.10 21.63 -2.25
CA MET A 1 -43.75 22.06 -1.83
C MET A 1 -43.23 21.31 -0.61
N ALA A 2 -44.09 20.87 0.32
CA ALA A 2 -43.74 20.17 1.58
C ALA A 2 -42.64 19.07 1.53
N ASN A 3 -42.47 18.34 0.43
CA ASN A 3 -41.43 17.30 0.31
C ASN A 3 -40.00 17.86 0.41
N LEU A 4 -39.76 19.13 0.04
CA LEU A 4 -38.43 19.75 0.12
C LEU A 4 -38.04 20.09 1.56
N ASP A 5 -39.01 20.56 2.35
CA ASP A 5 -38.79 20.94 3.76
C ASP A 5 -38.45 19.70 4.61
N GLU A 6 -39.15 18.58 4.39
CA GLU A 6 -38.90 17.31 5.08
C GLU A 6 -37.52 16.72 4.71
N ILE A 7 -37.11 16.81 3.43
CA ILE A 7 -35.76 16.41 3.01
C ILE A 7 -34.70 17.31 3.67
N GLN A 8 -34.94 18.62 3.74
CA GLN A 8 -34.02 19.56 4.39
C GLN A 8 -33.88 19.29 5.89
N GLU A 9 -34.96 18.93 6.59
CA GLU A 9 -34.95 18.56 8.00
C GLU A 9 -34.16 17.26 8.24
N ARG A 10 -34.37 16.23 7.41
CA ARG A 10 -33.59 14.98 7.44
C ARG A 10 -32.09 15.23 7.22
N ILE A 11 -31.73 16.07 6.23
CA ILE A 11 -30.32 16.42 5.96
C ILE A 11 -29.69 17.16 7.13
N LYS A 12 -30.39 18.10 7.78
CA LYS A 12 -29.90 18.80 8.99
C LYS A 12 -29.65 17.82 10.14
N SER A 13 -30.61 16.96 10.43
CA SER A 13 -30.48 15.91 11.47
C SER A 13 -29.29 14.98 11.21
N MET A 14 -29.07 14.58 9.95
CA MET A 14 -27.91 13.77 9.56
C MET A 14 -26.58 14.54 9.73
N ALA A 15 -26.54 15.83 9.42
CA ALA A 15 -25.35 16.66 9.60
C ALA A 15 -24.91 16.74 11.07
N ASP A 16 -25.86 16.87 12.01
CA ASP A 16 -25.56 16.90 13.44
C ASP A 16 -24.99 15.56 13.93
N VAL A 17 -25.56 14.43 13.49
CA VAL A 17 -25.06 13.08 13.82
C VAL A 17 -23.67 12.83 13.22
N VAL A 18 -23.41 13.31 12.00
CA VAL A 18 -22.07 13.23 11.39
C VAL A 18 -21.07 14.10 12.15
N ASN A 19 -21.44 15.35 12.48
CA ASN A 19 -20.56 16.28 13.21
C ASN A 19 -20.23 15.81 14.64
N ALA A 20 -21.07 14.96 15.25
CA ALA A 20 -20.78 14.34 16.55
C ALA A 20 -19.53 13.44 16.54
N PHE A 21 -19.10 12.94 15.37
CA PHE A 21 -17.84 12.19 15.25
C PHE A 21 -16.64 13.14 15.28
N LYS A 22 -15.78 13.01 16.30
CA LYS A 22 -14.56 13.83 16.51
C LYS A 22 -13.45 13.64 15.44
N SER A 23 -13.68 12.86 14.39
CA SER A 23 -12.68 12.52 13.39
C SER A 23 -13.22 12.77 11.98
N GLU A 24 -12.64 13.75 11.30
CA GLU A 24 -12.93 14.12 9.91
C GLU A 24 -12.90 12.90 8.96
N ALA A 25 -11.90 12.04 9.09
CA ALA A 25 -11.78 10.82 8.28
C ALA A 25 -12.92 9.80 8.53
N VAL A 26 -13.57 9.85 9.69
CA VAL A 26 -14.78 9.05 9.99
C VAL A 26 -16.01 9.75 9.41
N GLN A 27 -16.13 11.07 9.58
CA GLN A 27 -17.22 11.87 8.99
C GLN A 27 -17.33 11.65 7.48
N LEU A 28 -16.21 11.77 6.75
CA LEU A 28 -16.16 11.59 5.30
C LEU A 28 -16.62 10.19 4.87
N ARG A 29 -16.21 9.13 5.57
CA ARG A 29 -16.64 7.75 5.27
C ARG A 29 -18.11 7.49 5.58
N VAL A 30 -18.65 8.13 6.61
CA VAL A 30 -20.08 8.03 6.94
C VAL A 30 -20.91 8.76 5.88
N ILE A 31 -20.49 9.94 5.42
CA ILE A 31 -21.13 10.66 4.31
C ILE A 31 -21.06 9.83 3.01
N GLU A 32 -19.89 9.28 2.68
CA GLU A 32 -19.68 8.45 1.49
C GLU A 32 -20.58 7.19 1.49
N ALA A 33 -20.69 6.50 2.63
CA ALA A 33 -21.55 5.33 2.77
C ALA A 33 -23.04 5.67 2.71
N LEU A 34 -23.46 6.81 3.28
CA LEU A 34 -24.86 7.25 3.24
C LEU A 34 -25.28 7.72 1.84
N LEU A 35 -24.42 8.48 1.16
CA LEU A 35 -24.68 8.97 -0.19
C LEU A 35 -24.61 7.84 -1.23
N GLY A 36 -23.62 6.94 -1.12
CA GLY A 36 -23.52 5.74 -1.95
C GLY A 36 -24.65 4.71 -1.76
N GLN A 37 -25.51 4.90 -0.76
CA GLN A 37 -26.73 4.12 -0.55
C GLN A 37 -28.01 4.85 -1.02
N LEU A 38 -27.92 6.15 -1.33
CA LEU A 38 -28.98 6.94 -1.96
C LEU A 38 -28.85 6.88 -3.49
N ASP A 39 -27.62 6.95 -4.02
CA ASP A 39 -27.33 6.78 -5.43
C ASP A 39 -27.14 5.29 -5.77
N GLY A 40 -28.22 4.66 -6.24
CA GLY A 40 -28.25 3.26 -6.69
C GLY A 40 -27.49 2.97 -7.99
N VAL A 41 -26.34 3.60 -8.21
CA VAL A 41 -25.40 3.29 -9.29
C VAL A 41 -24.26 2.43 -8.75
N PRO A 42 -23.85 1.35 -9.45
CA PRO A 42 -22.69 0.57 -9.04
C PRO A 42 -21.45 1.45 -9.07
N ALA A 43 -20.60 1.32 -8.03
CA ALA A 43 -19.30 1.96 -7.99
C ALA A 43 -18.55 1.74 -9.32
N LEU A 44 -18.11 2.83 -9.95
CA LEU A 44 -17.53 2.79 -11.29
C LEU A 44 -16.37 1.80 -11.36
N ASP A 45 -16.55 0.81 -12.23
CA ASP A 45 -15.62 -0.27 -12.48
C ASP A 45 -14.32 0.27 -13.11
N LEU A 46 -13.25 0.35 -12.31
CA LEU A 46 -11.91 0.71 -12.76
C LEU A 46 -11.13 -0.47 -13.39
N ALA A 47 -11.79 -1.60 -13.73
CA ALA A 47 -11.13 -2.80 -14.24
C ALA A 47 -11.16 -2.99 -15.77
N SER A 48 -11.71 -2.04 -16.56
CA SER A 48 -11.93 -2.24 -18.01
C SER A 48 -11.15 -1.27 -18.92
N VAL A 49 -9.81 -1.37 -18.92
CA VAL A 49 -8.93 -0.90 -20.03
C VAL A 49 -7.80 -1.92 -20.29
N GLU A 50 -8.20 -3.09 -20.78
CA GLU A 50 -7.42 -3.95 -21.70
C GLU A 50 -8.07 -3.77 -23.10
N ALA A 51 -7.43 -3.95 -24.26
CA ALA A 51 -6.04 -4.19 -24.63
C ALA A 51 -5.87 -3.83 -26.13
N GLY A 52 -4.65 -3.68 -26.64
CA GLY A 52 -4.42 -3.46 -28.08
C GLY A 52 -2.98 -3.65 -28.54
N ALA A 53 -2.78 -4.61 -29.47
CA ALA A 53 -1.57 -4.84 -30.28
C ALA A 53 -0.31 -5.43 -29.60
N GLY A 54 -0.35 -6.74 -29.34
CA GLY A 54 0.44 -7.75 -30.09
C GLY A 54 1.97 -7.70 -30.19
N GLY A 55 2.59 -8.87 -29.98
CA GLY A 55 3.66 -9.34 -30.89
C GLY A 55 5.11 -9.31 -30.39
N ALA A 56 5.55 -10.42 -29.82
CA ALA A 56 6.91 -10.74 -29.40
C ALA A 56 8.06 -10.42 -30.38
N GLN A 57 9.22 -9.99 -29.86
CA GLN A 57 10.45 -10.82 -29.74
C GLN A 57 11.70 -10.06 -29.25
N GLY A 58 12.53 -10.72 -28.43
CA GLY A 58 13.96 -10.87 -28.75
C GLY A 58 15.01 -9.89 -28.21
N ARG A 59 15.66 -10.30 -27.10
CA ARG A 59 17.12 -10.20 -26.82
C ARG A 59 17.82 -8.81 -26.79
N ARG A 60 18.43 -8.49 -25.63
CA ARG A 60 19.91 -8.46 -25.38
C ARG A 60 20.21 -7.85 -24.00
N THR A 61 20.66 -8.62 -23.01
CA THR A 61 22.08 -8.78 -22.64
C THR A 61 22.92 -7.49 -22.74
N GLY A 62 23.22 -6.82 -21.61
CA GLY A 62 23.86 -5.48 -21.65
C GLY A 62 24.52 -4.98 -20.36
N ARG A 63 25.32 -5.82 -19.68
CA ARG A 63 26.23 -5.40 -18.58
C ARG A 63 27.09 -4.21 -19.02
N ARG A 64 27.04 -3.06 -18.33
CA ARG A 64 28.14 -2.08 -18.30
C ARG A 64 28.44 -1.58 -16.89
N LYS A 65 29.73 -1.65 -16.53
CA LYS A 65 30.36 -1.32 -15.25
C LYS A 65 31.49 -0.33 -15.58
N GLY A 66 31.51 0.83 -14.92
CA GLY A 66 32.49 1.90 -15.18
C GLY A 66 32.26 2.62 -16.53
N GLY A 67 32.81 3.82 -16.76
CA GLY A 67 33.65 4.67 -15.91
C GLY A 67 34.26 5.81 -16.76
N GLY A 68 34.87 6.82 -16.14
CA GLY A 68 35.47 7.98 -16.83
C GLY A 68 34.48 9.15 -16.93
N LYS A 69 34.66 10.32 -16.29
CA LYS A 69 35.82 11.21 -16.05
C LYS A 69 36.15 12.11 -17.26
N ARG A 70 35.67 13.36 -17.14
CA ARG A 70 36.14 14.62 -17.79
C ARG A 70 36.05 14.74 -19.31
N ARG A 71 35.37 15.81 -19.74
CA ARG A 71 36.00 16.91 -20.49
C ARG A 71 35.28 18.23 -20.19
N SER A 72 36.02 19.32 -20.26
CA SER A 72 35.64 20.69 -19.89
C SER A 72 36.04 21.67 -21.02
N LYS A 73 35.68 22.96 -20.89
CA LYS A 73 36.10 24.13 -21.73
C LYS A 73 35.27 24.29 -23.03
N ALA A 74 34.80 25.46 -23.48
CA ALA A 74 34.71 26.87 -22.99
C ALA A 74 33.43 27.51 -23.64
N ALA A 75 32.84 28.65 -23.23
CA ALA A 75 33.35 30.03 -23.03
C ALA A 75 32.49 30.79 -21.97
N GLN A 76 33.07 31.59 -21.05
CA GLN A 76 33.21 33.08 -21.07
C GLN A 76 31.90 33.82 -21.40
N GLU A 77 31.48 34.91 -20.78
CA GLU A 77 31.81 35.77 -19.62
C GLU A 77 30.75 36.92 -19.73
N GLU A 78 30.41 37.73 -18.73
CA GLU A 78 30.93 37.85 -17.36
C GLU A 78 30.07 37.00 -16.37
N SER A 79 29.64 37.34 -15.13
CA SER A 79 29.77 38.55 -14.30
C SER A 79 29.72 38.32 -12.77
N SER A 80 29.49 39.41 -12.04
CA SER A 80 29.85 39.67 -10.65
C SER A 80 28.94 39.10 -9.55
N HIS A 81 29.59 38.83 -8.41
CA HIS A 81 29.09 38.64 -7.03
C HIS A 81 28.48 37.28 -6.59
N ALA A 82 29.24 36.64 -5.70
CA ALA A 82 28.79 35.62 -4.74
C ALA A 82 28.49 36.32 -3.37
N PRO A 83 27.83 35.66 -2.38
CA PRO A 83 28.31 34.42 -1.76
C PRO A 83 27.29 33.27 -1.71
N ALA A 84 27.73 32.13 -1.20
CA ALA A 84 27.01 30.85 -1.26
C ALA A 84 25.90 30.70 -0.19
N ALA A 85 24.75 30.15 -0.60
CA ALA A 85 23.79 29.50 0.29
C ALA A 85 23.07 28.32 -0.40
N SER A 86 23.44 27.10 0.01
CA SER A 86 22.59 25.90 0.07
C SER A 86 21.56 25.63 -1.05
N LYS A 87 22.01 25.13 -2.21
CA LYS A 87 21.28 24.03 -2.88
C LYS A 87 21.49 22.74 -2.06
N ALA A 88 20.83 22.68 -0.91
CA ALA A 88 20.92 21.54 0.00
C ALA A 88 20.32 20.29 -0.66
N ALA A 89 21.16 19.27 -0.82
CA ALA A 89 20.81 18.01 -1.45
C ALA A 89 19.50 17.42 -0.92
N LYS A 90 18.66 16.90 -1.83
CA LYS A 90 17.69 15.87 -1.48
C LYS A 90 18.47 14.68 -0.92
N THR A 91 18.62 14.65 0.40
CA THR A 91 19.21 13.53 1.11
C THR A 91 18.29 12.35 0.92
N ALA A 92 18.62 11.51 -0.07
CA ALA A 92 18.10 10.17 -0.17
C ALA A 92 18.45 9.48 1.15
N LYS A 93 17.49 9.43 2.08
CA LYS A 93 17.65 8.80 3.38
C LYS A 93 17.97 7.35 3.10
N LYS A 94 19.26 6.99 3.15
CA LYS A 94 19.75 5.62 3.04
C LYS A 94 18.89 4.81 4.00
N ALA A 95 18.08 3.91 3.46
CA ALA A 95 17.12 3.15 4.23
C ALA A 95 17.87 2.54 5.41
N ARG A 96 17.51 2.95 6.63
CA ARG A 96 18.08 2.34 7.83
C ARG A 96 17.70 0.87 7.72
N SER A 97 18.69 0.00 7.65
CA SER A 97 18.50 -1.44 7.88
C SER A 97 18.11 -1.58 9.35
N SER A 98 16.82 -1.39 9.64
CA SER A 98 16.22 -1.71 10.92
C SER A 98 16.60 -3.15 11.26
N GLY A 99 17.04 -3.40 12.49
CA GLY A 99 17.48 -4.74 12.91
C GLY A 99 16.39 -5.81 12.81
N SER A 100 15.12 -5.41 12.69
CA SER A 100 14.00 -6.28 12.37
C SER A 100 14.09 -6.80 10.92
N PRO A 101 14.00 -8.12 10.70
CA PRO A 101 13.81 -8.70 9.37
C PRO A 101 12.65 -8.04 8.62
N GLY A 102 12.73 -7.92 7.29
CA GLY A 102 11.60 -7.43 6.51
C GLY A 102 10.39 -8.38 6.62
N GLY A 103 9.16 -7.86 6.51
CA GLY A 103 7.93 -8.65 6.70
C GLY A 103 7.89 -9.96 5.90
N PHE A 104 8.37 -9.95 4.64
CA PHE A 104 8.52 -11.18 3.84
C PHE A 104 9.49 -12.20 4.46
N ALA A 105 10.64 -11.76 4.99
CA ALA A 105 11.62 -12.65 5.62
C ALA A 105 11.05 -13.31 6.88
N MET A 106 10.26 -12.58 7.68
CA MET A 106 9.53 -13.17 8.81
C MET A 106 8.49 -14.19 8.33
N VAL A 107 7.68 -13.87 7.31
CA VAL A 107 6.70 -14.82 6.75
C VAL A 107 7.37 -16.07 6.19
N SER A 108 8.54 -15.97 5.56
CA SER A 108 9.33 -17.12 5.13
C SER A 108 9.79 -17.97 6.33
N GLN A 109 10.35 -17.37 7.37
CA GLN A 109 10.70 -18.11 8.59
C GLN A 109 9.48 -18.81 9.22
N LEU A 110 8.32 -18.14 9.29
CA LEU A 110 7.08 -18.76 9.82
C LEU A 110 6.63 -19.98 9.02
N LEU A 111 6.94 -20.03 7.72
CA LEU A 111 6.68 -21.19 6.87
C LEU A 111 7.65 -22.32 7.18
N ASP A 112 8.94 -22.02 7.35
CA ASP A 112 9.96 -22.99 7.77
C ASP A 112 9.67 -23.53 9.18
N ASP A 113 9.22 -22.65 10.09
CA ASP A 113 8.73 -22.96 11.45
C ASP A 113 7.42 -23.80 11.43
N GLY A 114 6.79 -24.00 10.26
CA GLY A 114 5.58 -24.82 10.09
C GLY A 114 4.26 -24.17 10.57
N PHE A 115 4.24 -22.86 10.83
CA PHE A 115 3.09 -22.15 11.41
C PHE A 115 1.81 -22.24 10.55
N PHE A 116 1.97 -22.35 9.23
CA PHE A 116 0.88 -22.40 8.24
C PHE A 116 0.30 -23.82 8.00
N ARG A 117 0.72 -24.84 8.76
CA ARG A 117 0.08 -26.17 8.72
C ARG A 117 -1.37 -26.13 9.19
N LYS A 118 -1.69 -25.21 10.11
CA LYS A 118 -3.06 -24.84 10.48
C LYS A 118 -3.50 -23.64 9.64
N ALA A 119 -4.80 -23.49 9.40
CA ALA A 119 -5.35 -22.26 8.85
C ALA A 119 -5.11 -21.08 9.80
N GLN A 120 -4.42 -20.04 9.32
CA GLN A 120 -4.06 -18.86 10.11
C GLN A 120 -4.60 -17.58 9.48
N THR A 121 -5.20 -16.70 10.28
CA THR A 121 -5.60 -15.34 9.85
C THR A 121 -4.42 -14.37 9.94
N ILE A 122 -4.51 -13.22 9.26
CA ILE A 122 -3.48 -12.16 9.34
C ILE A 122 -3.25 -11.70 10.79
N GLY A 123 -4.32 -11.61 11.59
CA GLY A 123 -4.24 -11.24 13.02
C GLY A 123 -3.45 -12.25 13.85
N SER A 124 -3.67 -13.56 13.62
CA SER A 124 -2.89 -14.63 14.25
C SER A 124 -1.40 -14.51 13.92
N ILE A 125 -1.07 -14.25 12.65
CA ILE A 125 0.31 -14.05 12.20
C ILE A 125 0.95 -12.84 12.90
N THR A 126 0.28 -11.67 12.92
CA THR A 126 0.83 -10.47 13.58
C THR A 126 1.02 -10.65 15.09
N ASN A 127 0.12 -11.38 15.75
CA ASN A 127 0.23 -11.68 17.18
C ASN A 127 1.38 -12.64 17.46
N HIS A 128 1.57 -13.68 16.64
CA HIS A 128 2.71 -14.59 16.77
C HIS A 128 4.04 -13.88 16.50
N CYS A 129 4.08 -12.90 15.57
CA CYS A 129 5.27 -12.07 15.37
C CYS A 129 5.65 -11.24 16.60
N SER A 130 4.66 -10.61 17.26
CA SER A 130 4.90 -9.76 18.42
C SER A 130 5.28 -10.56 19.67
N THR A 131 4.63 -11.71 19.92
CA THR A 131 4.94 -12.55 21.10
C THR A 131 6.21 -13.38 20.93
N SER A 132 6.36 -14.08 19.80
CA SER A 132 7.42 -15.10 19.66
C SER A 132 8.75 -14.54 19.17
N LYS A 133 8.72 -13.45 18.38
CA LYS A 133 9.94 -12.85 17.81
C LYS A 133 10.16 -11.38 18.21
N GLY A 134 9.34 -10.84 19.13
CA GLY A 134 9.47 -9.46 19.63
C GLY A 134 9.37 -8.38 18.54
N HIS A 135 8.68 -8.67 17.43
CA HIS A 135 8.63 -7.80 16.26
C HIS A 135 7.18 -7.46 15.89
N HIS A 136 6.80 -6.21 16.12
CA HIS A 136 5.48 -5.68 15.80
C HIS A 136 5.43 -5.28 14.32
N TYR A 137 4.94 -6.19 13.46
CA TYR A 137 4.63 -5.87 12.08
C TYR A 137 3.18 -5.44 11.92
N LYS A 138 2.94 -4.55 10.96
CA LYS A 138 1.58 -4.20 10.51
C LYS A 138 1.11 -5.16 9.43
N ALA A 139 -0.22 -5.34 9.31
CA ALA A 139 -0.81 -6.17 8.26
C ALA A 139 -0.31 -5.79 6.85
N ASN A 140 -0.10 -4.50 6.59
CA ASN A 140 0.40 -3.96 5.32
C ASN A 140 1.85 -4.40 4.98
N GLU A 141 2.65 -4.79 5.97
CA GLU A 141 4.04 -5.22 5.80
C GLU A 141 4.15 -6.74 5.58
N ILE A 142 3.20 -7.49 6.14
CA ILE A 142 3.08 -8.94 6.01
C ILE A 142 2.34 -9.34 4.71
N SER A 143 1.29 -8.60 4.34
CA SER A 143 0.42 -8.94 3.19
C SER A 143 1.17 -9.10 1.85
N PRO A 144 2.15 -8.26 1.48
CA PRO A 144 2.93 -8.45 0.25
C PRO A 144 3.73 -9.76 0.26
N GLY A 145 4.21 -10.17 1.44
CA GLY A 145 4.96 -11.42 1.61
C GLY A 145 4.09 -12.65 1.44
N LEU A 146 2.91 -12.66 2.09
CA LEU A 146 1.90 -13.71 1.93
C LEU A 146 1.46 -13.83 0.46
N LEU A 147 1.18 -12.70 -0.20
CA LEU A 147 0.74 -12.70 -1.60
C LEU A 147 1.83 -13.24 -2.55
N ARG A 148 3.11 -12.98 -2.25
CA ARG A 148 4.23 -13.57 -3.01
C ARG A 148 4.30 -15.09 -2.85
N LEU A 149 4.14 -15.61 -1.62
CA LEU A 149 4.13 -17.06 -1.39
C LEU A 149 2.92 -17.76 -2.02
N ILE A 150 1.76 -17.09 -2.08
CA ILE A 150 0.61 -17.59 -2.83
C ILE A 150 0.91 -17.66 -4.33
N ARG A 151 1.51 -16.61 -4.90
CA ARG A 151 1.93 -16.60 -6.33
C ARG A 151 3.00 -17.65 -6.64
N ASN A 152 3.84 -18.00 -5.67
CA ASN A 152 4.82 -19.08 -5.76
C ASN A 152 4.21 -20.47 -5.52
N GLY A 153 2.91 -20.58 -5.25
CA GLY A 153 2.22 -21.86 -4.97
C GLY A 153 2.57 -22.50 -3.62
N THR A 154 3.20 -21.76 -2.70
CA THR A 154 3.68 -22.29 -1.40
C THR A 154 2.64 -22.13 -0.28
N LEU A 155 1.75 -21.14 -0.42
CA LEU A 155 0.59 -20.94 0.45
C LEU A 155 -0.69 -20.91 -0.38
N LYS A 156 -1.78 -21.42 0.19
CA LYS A 156 -3.15 -21.25 -0.30
C LYS A 156 -3.87 -20.22 0.58
N ARG A 157 -4.85 -19.51 0.02
CA ARG A 157 -5.79 -18.66 0.77
C ARG A 157 -7.22 -19.13 0.55
N ALA A 158 -8.01 -19.16 1.61
CA ALA A 158 -9.45 -19.39 1.57
C ALA A 158 -10.16 -18.27 2.35
N LYS A 159 -11.43 -18.00 2.05
CA LYS A 159 -12.27 -17.17 2.92
C LYS A 159 -12.94 -18.07 3.96
N ASN A 160 -12.91 -17.65 5.21
CA ASN A 160 -13.66 -18.29 6.28
C ASN A 160 -15.12 -17.81 6.32
N LYS A 161 -15.90 -18.30 7.30
CA LYS A 161 -17.33 -17.95 7.44
C LYS A 161 -17.56 -16.46 7.73
N ASP A 162 -16.58 -15.81 8.35
CA ASP A 162 -16.58 -14.37 8.67
C ASP A 162 -16.05 -13.50 7.51
N GLY A 163 -15.81 -14.10 6.34
CA GLY A 163 -15.29 -13.42 5.14
C GLY A 163 -13.80 -13.07 5.19
N GLN A 164 -13.10 -13.42 6.28
CA GLN A 164 -11.66 -13.16 6.45
C GLN A 164 -10.83 -14.19 5.69
N TYR A 165 -9.64 -13.76 5.23
CA TYR A 165 -8.71 -14.69 4.58
C TYR A 165 -7.89 -15.47 5.61
N GLU A 166 -7.98 -16.78 5.50
CA GLU A 166 -7.12 -17.74 6.19
C GLU A 166 -6.09 -18.30 5.21
N TYR A 167 -4.87 -18.47 5.70
CA TYR A 167 -3.71 -18.93 4.95
C TYR A 167 -3.31 -20.32 5.44
N THR A 168 -3.15 -21.25 4.51
CA THR A 168 -2.68 -22.62 4.76
C THR A 168 -1.48 -22.93 3.87
N GLN A 169 -0.63 -23.84 4.31
CA GLN A 169 0.42 -24.41 3.46
C GLN A 169 -0.23 -25.17 2.30
N ALA A 170 0.37 -25.06 1.11
CA ALA A 170 -0.16 -25.61 -0.13
C ALA A 170 -0.04 -27.14 -0.23
#